data_AF-V4J9S5-F1
#
_entry.id   AF-V4J9S5-F1
#
_cell.length_a   1.000
_cell.length_b   1.000
_cell.length_c   1.000
_cell.angle_alpha   90.00
_cell.angle_beta   90.00
_cell.angle_gamma   90.00
#
_symmetry.space_group_name_H-M   'P 1'
#
loop_
_entity.id
_entity.type
_entity.pdbx_description
1 polymer ?
#
loop_
_entity_poly.entity_id
_entity_poly.type
_entity_poly.pdbx_seq_one_letter_code
_entity_poly.pdbx_strand_id
1 'polypeptide(L)' 'MEVTKTRYYIDLSDVQVTIDFVKDLGCFVEVESKDSDEASVTRALEEFGIRGEIIKETYAELMYRRRSGDLRST' A
#
# COMPACT_ATOMS: atom_id res chain seq x y z
N MET A 1 13.84 -6.62 -12.09
CA MET A 1 12.56 -5.94 -12.35
C MET A 1 12.53 -4.70 -11.48
N GLU A 2 12.35 -3.52 -12.06
CA GLU A 2 12.48 -2.25 -11.33
C GLU A 2 11.10 -1.71 -10.99
N VAL A 3 10.89 -1.30 -9.74
CA VAL A 3 9.68 -0.62 -9.26
C VAL A 3 10.05 0.83 -9.00
N THR A 4 9.48 1.75 -9.76
CA THR A 4 9.65 3.19 -9.56
C THR A 4 8.42 3.77 -8.89
N LYS A 5 8.59 4.53 -7.80
CA LYS A 5 7.48 5.16 -7.08
C LYS A 5 7.87 6.50 -6.47
N THR A 6 6.88 7.36 -6.30
CA THR A 6 6.96 8.54 -5.42
C THR A 6 6.22 8.21 -4.12
N ARG A 7 6.89 8.34 -2.97
CA ARG A 7 6.35 8.01 -1.66
C ARG A 7 6.25 9.27 -0.80
N TYR A 8 5.08 9.47 -0.20
CA TYR A 8 4.87 10.45 0.86
C TYR A 8 4.76 9.73 2.19
N TYR A 9 5.44 10.25 3.20
CA TYR A 9 5.46 9.69 4.54
C TYR A 9 4.62 10.55 5.48
N ILE A 10 3.76 9.91 6.25
CA ILE A 10 3.01 10.50 7.35
C ILE A 10 3.36 9.67 8.58
N ASP A 11 4.18 10.25 9.45
CA ASP A 11 4.69 9.55 10.61
C ASP A 11 3.84 9.89 11.84
N LEU A 12 3.22 8.87 12.44
CA LEU A 12 2.34 9.00 13.60
C LEU A 12 2.96 8.29 14.81
N SER A 13 2.30 8.32 15.96
CA SER A 13 2.88 7.81 17.22
C SER A 13 3.13 6.30 17.18
N ASP A 14 2.15 5.50 16.75
CA ASP A 14 2.18 4.03 16.75
C ASP A 14 2.24 3.40 15.34
N VAL A 15 1.95 4.18 14.30
CA VAL A 15 1.96 3.73 12.90
C VAL A 15 2.73 4.69 11.99
N GLN A 16 3.17 4.17 10.84
CA GLN A 16 3.58 4.97 9.68
C GLN A 16 2.58 4.74 8.56
N VAL A 17 2.04 5.83 8.02
CA VAL A 17 1.19 5.80 6.82
C VAL A 17 2.02 6.29 5.64
N THR A 18 1.97 5.58 4.52
CA THR A 18 2.60 6.04 3.27
C THR A 18 1.59 6.09 2.14
N ILE A 19 1.74 7.12 1.29
CA ILE A 19 0.98 7.28 0.06
C ILE A 19 1.95 7.09 -1.10
N ASP A 20 1.75 6.01 -1.85
CA ASP A 20 2.64 5.55 -2.90
C ASP A 20 2.01 5.74 -4.27
N PHE A 21 2.60 6.62 -5.08
CA PHE A 21 2.31 6.70 -6.51
C PHE A 21 3.31 5.82 -7.25
N VAL A 22 2.91 4.57 -7.52
CA VAL A 22 3.73 3.57 -8.17
C VAL A 22 3.51 3.64 -9.67
N LYS A 23 4.60 3.89 -10.41
CA LYS A 23 4.57 3.92 -11.87
C LYS A 23 4.00 2.60 -12.37
N ASP A 24 3.03 2.68 -13.28
CA ASP A 24 2.39 1.51 -13.89
C ASP A 24 1.55 0.64 -12.93
N LEU A 25 1.28 1.04 -11.69
CA LEU A 25 0.31 0.35 -10.83
C LEU A 25 -0.76 1.27 -10.24
N GLY A 26 -0.48 2.58 -10.15
CA GLY A 26 -1.43 3.56 -9.60
C GLY A 26 -1.06 4.00 -8.19
N CYS A 27 -2.08 4.37 -7.41
CA CYS A 27 -1.91 4.92 -6.05
C CYS A 27 -2.24 3.86 -5.00
N PHE A 28 -1.39 3.73 -3.99
CA PHE A 28 -1.57 2.82 -2.87
C PHE A 28 -1.40 3.58 -1.56
N VAL A 29 -2.08 3.09 -0.53
CA VAL A 29 -1.87 3.53 0.84
C VAL A 29 -1.36 2.34 1.62
N GLU A 30 -0.19 2.47 2.25
CA GLU A 30 0.32 1.47 3.19
C GLU A 30 0.21 2.03 4.60
N VAL A 31 -0.15 1.16 5.54
CA VAL A 31 -0.19 1.46 6.97
C VAL A 31 0.63 0.39 7.67
N GLU A 32 1.69 0.79 8.34
CA GLU A 32 2.61 -0.11 9.03
C GLU A 32 2.65 0.23 10.52
N SER A 33 2.52 -0.79 11.37
CA SER A 33 2.72 -0.62 12.82
C SER A 33 4.20 -0.53 13.13
N LYS A 34 4.59 0.44 13.96
CA LYS A 34 5.98 0.56 14.43
C LYS A 34 6.38 -0.56 15.39
N ASP A 35 5.42 -1.11 16.12
CA ASP A 35 5.62 -2.14 17.14
C ASP A 35 5.09 -3.52 16.70
N SER A 36 4.82 -3.70 15.40
CA SER A 36 4.22 -4.93 14.84
C SER A 36 2.85 -5.30 15.44
N ASP A 37 2.08 -4.32 15.92
CA ASP A 37 0.73 -4.50 16.45
C ASP A 37 -0.32 -4.33 15.33
N GLU A 38 -1.00 -5.42 14.96
CA GLU A 38 -2.07 -5.40 13.95
C GLU A 38 -3.28 -4.54 14.38
N ALA A 39 -3.53 -4.43 15.69
CA ALA A 39 -4.64 -3.61 16.19
C ALA A 39 -4.39 -2.12 15.88
N SER A 40 -3.14 -1.64 15.95
CA SER A 40 -2.78 -0.28 15.58
C SER A 40 -3.06 0.04 14.10
N VAL A 41 -2.76 -0.90 13.19
CA VAL A 41 -3.07 -0.77 11.77
C VAL A 41 -4.57 -0.68 11.54
N THR A 42 -5.34 -1.57 12.19
CA THR A 42 -6.81 -1.60 12.05
C THR A 42 -7.44 -0.29 12.53
N ARG A 43 -7.03 0.22 13.69
CA ARG A 43 -7.49 1.52 14.21
C ARG A 43 -7.18 2.66 13.25
N ALA A 44 -5.96 2.72 12.72
CA ALA A 44 -5.56 3.77 11.79
C ALA A 44 -6.39 3.74 10.49
N LEU A 45 -6.68 2.55 9.95
CA LEU A 45 -7.55 2.42 8.78
C LEU A 45 -8.96 2.99 9.05
N GLU A 46 -9.54 2.69 10.22
CA GLU A 46 -10.85 3.20 10.62
C GLU A 46 -10.84 4.72 10.84
N GLU A 47 -9.86 5.24 11.59
CA GLU A 47 -9.77 6.65 11.97
C GLU A 47 -9.55 7.56 10.76
N PHE A 48 -8.68 7.18 9.83
CA PHE A 48 -8.43 7.93 8.60
C PHE A 48 -9.46 7.64 7.50
N GLY A 49 -10.42 6.74 7.75
CA GLY A 49 -11.43 6.35 6.77
C GLY A 49 -10.81 5.75 5.50
N ILE A 50 -9.66 5.08 5.63
CA ILE A 50 -8.99 4.41 4.52
C ILE A 50 -9.83 3.19 4.13
N ARG A 51 -10.34 3.20 2.90
CA ARG A 51 -11.21 2.17 2.35
C ARG A 51 -10.67 1.71 1.01
N GLY A 52 -10.92 0.46 0.66
CA GLY A 52 -10.50 -0.11 -0.61
C GLY A 52 -10.25 -1.61 -0.53
N GLU A 53 -9.69 -2.15 -1.61
CA GLU A 53 -9.22 -3.53 -1.64
C GLU A 53 -7.93 -3.66 -0.80
N ILE A 54 -7.88 -4.67 0.07
CA ILE A 54 -6.65 -5.02 0.79
C ILE A 54 -5.77 -5.83 -0.15
N ILE A 55 -4.68 -5.23 -0.60
CA ILE A 55 -3.69 -5.88 -1.47
C ILE A 55 -2.63 -6.54 -0.59
N LYS A 56 -2.48 -7.86 -0.73
CA LYS A 56 -1.48 -8.65 0.02
C LYS A 56 -0.17 -8.81 -0.74
N GLU A 57 -0.19 -8.52 -2.03
CA GLU A 57 0.95 -8.68 -2.93
C GLU A 57 1.87 -7.46 -2.88
N THR A 58 3.16 -7.69 -3.00
CA THR A 58 4.15 -6.62 -3.16
C THR A 58 4.01 -5.94 -4.52
N TYR A 59 4.53 -4.72 -4.65
CA TYR A 59 4.57 -4.04 -5.95
C TYR A 59 5.32 -4.82 -7.03
N ALA A 60 6.35 -5.60 -6.65
CA ALA A 60 7.07 -6.44 -7.60
C ALA A 60 6.18 -7.55 -8.17
N GLU A 61 5.40 -8.21 -7.32
CA GLU A 61 4.44 -9.26 -7.71
C GLU A 61 3.31 -8.67 -8.55
N LEU A 62 2.74 -7.53 -8.14
CA LEU A 62 1.70 -6.84 -8.90
C LEU A 62 2.18 -6.43 -10.29
N MET A 63 3.41 -5.88 -10.39
CA MET A 63 3.99 -5.53 -11.68
C MET A 63 4.23 -6.78 -12.55
N TYR A 64 4.60 -7.91 -11.95
CA TYR A 64 4.78 -9.18 -12.66
C TYR A 64 3.44 -9.68 -13.22
N ARG A 65 2.40 -9.71 -12.36
CA ARG A 65 1.02 -10.07 -12.71
C ARG A 65 0.43 -9.16 -13.78
N ARG A 66 0.76 -7.86 -13.77
CA ARG A 66 0.34 -6.92 -14.82
C ARG A 66 0.94 -7.26 -16.17
N ARG A 67 2.23 -7.63 -16.19
CA ARG A 67 2.95 -8.00 -17.42
C ARG A 67 2.54 -9.38 -17.96
N SER A 68 2.20 -10.33 -17.10
CA SER A 68 1.68 -11.64 -17.53
C SER A 68 0.27 -11.55 -18.11
N GLY A 69 -0.40 -10.40 -18.01
CA GLY A 69 -1.76 -10.17 -18.52
C GLY A 69 -2.86 -10.56 -17.54
N ASP A 70 -2.52 -10.83 -16.28
CA ASP A 70 -3.45 -11.32 -15.26
C ASP A 70 -4.16 -10.21 -14.48
N LEU A 71 -3.67 -8.96 -14.51
CA LEU A 71 -4.47 -7.80 -14.07
C LEU A 71 -5.39 -7.34 -15.20
N ARG A 72 -6.65 -7.77 -15.17
CA ARG A 72 -7.71 -7.16 -15.98
C ARG A 72 -8.07 -5.81 -15.35
N SER A 73 -7.98 -4.73 -16.12
CA SER A 73 -8.50 -3.41 -15.74
C SER A 73 -9.97 -3.55 -15.37
N THR A 74 -10.30 -3.34 -14.10
CA THR A 74 -11.65 -3.06 -13.64
C THR A 74 -11.95 -1.57 -13.73
#